data_AF-A0A3A8GCS9-F1
#
_entry.id   AF-A0A3A8GCS9-F1
#
_cell.length_a   1.000
_cell.length_b   1.000
_cell.length_c   1.000
_cell.angle_alpha   90.00
_cell.angle_beta   90.00
_cell.angle_gamma   90.00
#
_symmetry.space_group_name_H-M   'P 1'
#
loop_
_entity.id
_entity.type
_entity.pdbx_description
1 polymer ?
#
loop_
_entity_poly.entity_id
_entity_poly.type
_entity_poly.pdbx_seq_one_letter_code
_entity_poly.pdbx_strand_id
1 'polypeptide(L)'
;MEEERHARDAAWRSLLRLDVTTLALLPRAGVGLDEGFLQVEPTVVLERGEDFGLNLGAPVRFRLWRGGEGTGLVRREDWDSLSDFGQVVRGLKLGSDDAPVGVWFGALESYSLLSAHLVRRYSNRSNPDYHPAGGFLTGTLGPLYTQAFVSDVLGARLMGAEVALDVQHVLFGQPREPGRYTLALSAVHDWG
;
A
#
# COMPACT_ATOMS: atom_id res chain seq x y z
N MET A 1 35.36 -7.92 8.08
CA MET A 1 34.48 -7.89 6.89
C MET A 1 33.01 -8.17 7.23
N GLU A 2 32.67 -9.16 8.07
CA GLU A 2 31.26 -9.36 8.52
C GLU A 2 30.75 -8.26 9.47
N GLU A 3 31.58 -7.78 10.40
CA GLU A 3 31.21 -6.64 11.29
C GLU A 3 30.95 -5.34 10.51
N GLU A 4 31.72 -5.06 9.47
CA GLU A 4 31.51 -3.87 8.61
C GLU A 4 30.25 -3.99 7.74
N ARG A 5 29.82 -5.22 7.39
CA ARG A 5 28.54 -5.47 6.73
C ARG A 5 27.37 -5.23 7.68
N HIS A 6 27.40 -5.81 8.88
CA HIS A 6 26.36 -5.60 9.88
C HIS A 6 26.21 -4.13 10.30
N ALA A 7 27.32 -3.38 10.42
CA ALA A 7 27.28 -1.96 10.70
C ALA A 7 26.63 -1.14 9.58
N ARG A 8 26.83 -1.55 8.31
CA ARG A 8 26.18 -0.92 7.14
C ARG A 8 24.69 -1.27 7.02
N ASP A 9 24.29 -2.46 7.44
CA ASP A 9 22.89 -2.89 7.42
C ASP A 9 22.08 -2.22 8.55
N ALA A 10 22.74 -1.84 9.65
CA ALA A 10 22.11 -1.10 10.74
C ALA A 10 22.01 0.41 10.51
N ALA A 11 22.71 0.96 9.51
CA ALA A 11 22.80 2.40 9.27
C ALA A 11 21.55 2.95 8.58
N TRP A 12 21.09 4.11 9.04
CA TRP A 12 19.96 4.82 8.43
C TRP A 12 20.36 5.46 7.11
N ARG A 13 19.48 5.32 6.11
CA ARG A 13 19.55 6.06 4.85
C ARG A 13 18.32 6.95 4.74
N SER A 14 18.54 8.17 4.26
CA SER A 14 17.45 9.13 4.06
C SER A 14 17.57 9.79 2.70
N LEU A 15 16.42 10.02 2.05
CA LEU A 15 16.32 10.69 0.77
C LEU A 15 15.14 11.66 0.80
N LEU A 16 15.39 12.88 0.34
CA LEU A 16 14.36 13.86 0.03
C LEU A 16 14.16 13.92 -1.48
N ARG A 17 12.90 13.78 -1.91
CA ARG A 17 12.47 13.84 -3.31
C ARG A 17 11.34 14.84 -3.43
N LEU A 18 11.30 15.57 -4.55
CA LEU A 18 10.23 16.48 -4.89
C LEU A 18 9.82 16.22 -6.34
N ASP A 19 8.58 15.82 -6.56
CA ASP A 19 8.02 15.71 -7.91
C ASP A 19 7.04 16.85 -8.17
N VAL A 20 7.03 17.35 -9.41
CA VAL A 20 6.11 18.39 -9.86
C VAL A 20 5.47 17.92 -11.15
N THR A 21 4.14 17.82 -11.16
CA THR A 21 3.35 17.45 -12.34
C THR A 21 2.45 18.61 -12.72
N THR A 22 2.65 19.16 -13.92
CA THR A 22 2.08 20.45 -14.32
C THR A 22 0.64 20.41 -14.80
N LEU A 23 0.12 19.23 -15.15
CA LEU A 23 -1.23 19.10 -15.65
C LEU A 23 -1.87 17.77 -15.27
N ALA A 24 -2.79 17.81 -14.30
CA ALA A 24 -3.77 16.76 -14.10
C ALA A 24 -5.15 17.28 -14.54
N LEU A 25 -5.67 16.75 -15.66
CA LEU A 25 -7.05 16.96 -16.07
C LEU A 25 -7.89 15.89 -15.38
N LEU A 26 -8.75 16.31 -14.47
CA LEU A 26 -9.66 15.39 -13.79
C LEU A 26 -11.03 15.49 -14.47
N PRO A 27 -11.48 14.42 -15.17
CA PRO A 27 -12.83 14.40 -15.70
C PRO A 27 -13.80 14.37 -14.52
N ARG A 28 -14.58 15.43 -14.34
CA ARG A 28 -15.68 15.41 -13.38
C ARG A 28 -16.76 14.50 -13.95
N ALA A 29 -17.20 13.50 -13.19
CA ALA A 29 -18.37 12.71 -13.51
C ALA A 29 -19.63 13.61 -13.38
N GLY A 30 -19.91 14.39 -14.44
CA GLY A 30 -21.09 15.26 -14.54
C GLY A 30 -20.77 16.71 -14.90
N VAL A 31 -21.06 17.06 -16.15
CA VAL A 31 -21.41 18.41 -16.68
C VAL A 31 -20.57 19.61 -16.16
N GLY A 32 -19.25 19.45 -16.06
CA GLY A 32 -18.33 20.53 -15.72
C GLY A 32 -17.18 20.64 -16.73
N LEU A 33 -16.71 21.86 -16.99
CA LEU A 33 -15.51 22.12 -17.77
C LEU A 33 -14.27 21.60 -17.03
N ASP A 34 -13.30 21.02 -17.75
CA ASP A 34 -12.07 20.46 -17.17
C ASP A 34 -11.34 21.47 -16.26
N GLU A 35 -11.20 21.12 -14.98
CA GLU A 35 -10.36 21.82 -14.00
C GLU A 35 -8.89 21.46 -14.24
N GLY A 36 -8.00 22.45 -14.10
CA GLY A 36 -6.56 22.26 -14.23
C GLY A 36 -5.86 22.35 -12.89
N PHE A 37 -4.99 21.39 -12.60
CA PHE A 37 -4.19 21.37 -11.38
C PHE A 37 -2.69 21.22 -11.65
N LEU A 38 -1.90 21.95 -10.87
CA LEU A 38 -0.47 21.72 -10.64
C LEU A 38 -0.34 20.83 -9.40
N GLN A 39 0.25 19.65 -9.52
CA GLN A 39 0.55 18.78 -8.40
C GLN A 39 2.00 18.93 -7.98
N VAL A 40 2.23 19.12 -6.69
CA VAL A 40 3.56 19.08 -6.07
C VAL A 40 3.56 17.97 -5.02
N GLU A 41 4.59 17.13 -5.04
CA GLU A 41 4.67 15.93 -4.22
C GLU A 41 6.03 15.85 -3.51
N PRO A 42 6.16 16.48 -2.33
CA PRO A 42 7.30 16.26 -1.46
C PRO A 42 7.26 14.84 -0.89
N THR A 43 8.40 14.17 -0.91
CA THR A 43 8.56 12.81 -0.42
C THR A 43 9.83 12.68 0.41
N VAL A 44 9.71 12.09 1.60
CA VAL A 44 10.81 11.69 2.48
C VAL A 44 10.85 10.17 2.49
N VAL A 45 12.00 9.59 2.17
CA VAL A 45 12.24 8.15 2.26
C VAL A 45 13.28 7.89 3.35
N LEU A 46 12.98 6.96 4.25
CA LEU A 46 13.84 6.49 5.32
C LEU A 46 13.97 4.97 5.22
N GLU A 47 15.19 4.47 5.17
CA GLU A 47 15.47 3.04 5.06
C GLU A 47 16.49 2.62 6.11
N ARG A 48 16.36 1.37 6.58
CA ARG A 48 17.34 0.74 7.46
C ARG A 48 17.41 -0.75 7.15
N GLY A 49 18.53 -1.18 6.58
CA GLY A 49 18.75 -2.56 6.15
C GLY A 49 17.67 -3.01 5.16
N GLU A 50 17.35 -4.30 5.19
CA GLU A 50 16.31 -4.92 4.35
C GLU A 50 14.94 -4.99 5.05
N ASP A 51 14.93 -4.76 6.37
CA ASP A 51 13.77 -4.99 7.24
C ASP A 51 12.90 -3.75 7.44
N PHE A 52 13.38 -2.55 7.13
CA PHE A 52 12.63 -1.32 7.36
C PHE A 52 12.71 -0.34 6.20
N GLY A 53 11.55 0.10 5.73
CA GLY A 53 11.42 1.21 4.79
C GLY A 53 10.19 2.06 5.12
N LEU A 54 10.33 3.37 5.11
CA LEU A 54 9.26 4.32 5.30
C LEU A 54 9.33 5.40 4.22
N ASN A 55 8.25 5.59 3.49
CA ASN A 55 8.05 6.59 2.47
C ASN A 55 6.85 7.44 2.86
N LEU A 56 7.12 8.69 3.23
CA LEU A 56 6.13 9.69 3.59
C LEU A 56 6.08 10.73 2.48
N GLY A 57 4.89 11.03 1.97
CA GLY A 57 4.72 12.09 0.99
C GLY A 57 3.27 12.50 0.85
N ALA A 58 3.03 13.77 0.60
CA ALA A 58 1.70 14.35 0.54
C ALA A 58 1.54 15.09 -0.81
N PRO A 59 0.86 14.50 -1.81
CA PRO A 59 0.58 15.22 -3.05
C PRO A 59 -0.35 16.39 -2.75
N VAL A 60 0.03 17.59 -3.16
CA VAL A 60 -0.79 18.80 -3.04
C VAL A 60 -1.14 19.27 -4.43
N ARG A 61 -2.44 19.27 -4.75
CA ARG A 61 -2.98 19.76 -6.02
C ARG A 61 -3.43 21.22 -5.88
N PHE A 62 -2.70 22.11 -6.54
CA PHE A 62 -3.02 23.54 -6.64
C PHE A 62 -3.86 23.80 -7.89
N ARG A 63 -5.00 24.44 -7.71
CA ARG A 63 -5.89 24.79 -8.81
C ARG A 63 -5.29 25.93 -9.64
N LEU A 64 -5.20 25.73 -10.94
CA LEU A 64 -4.68 26.71 -11.91
C LEU A 64 -5.81 27.48 -12.62
N TRP A 65 -6.93 26.83 -12.94
CA TRP A 65 -8.08 27.48 -13.58
C TRP A 65 -9.42 26.75 -13.33
N ARG A 66 -10.53 27.43 -13.67
CA ARG A 66 -11.93 26.93 -13.68
C ARG A 66 -12.45 26.41 -12.33
N GLY A 67 -12.18 27.13 -11.24
CA GLY A 67 -12.90 26.95 -9.98
C GLY A 67 -14.20 27.76 -9.93
N GLY A 68 -15.24 27.23 -9.28
CA GLY A 68 -16.44 28.01 -8.94
C GLY A 68 -16.14 29.11 -7.91
N GLU A 69 -17.05 30.07 -7.76
CA GLU A 69 -16.95 31.10 -6.73
C GLU A 69 -16.91 30.43 -5.33
N GLY A 70 -15.92 30.81 -4.50
CA GLY A 70 -15.70 30.18 -3.18
C GLY A 70 -14.81 28.92 -3.18
N THR A 71 -14.23 28.53 -4.32
CA THR A 71 -13.28 27.40 -4.36
C THR A 71 -11.87 27.80 -3.92
N GLY A 72 -11.24 26.99 -3.07
CA GLY A 72 -9.89 27.25 -2.53
C GLY A 72 -8.76 27.03 -3.53
N LEU A 73 -7.54 27.47 -3.17
CA LEU A 73 -6.33 27.25 -3.97
C LEU A 73 -5.92 25.77 -4.01
N VAL A 74 -6.11 25.06 -2.90
CA VAL A 74 -5.84 23.62 -2.78
C VAL A 74 -7.15 22.85 -2.98
N ARG A 75 -7.05 21.71 -3.67
CA ARG A 75 -8.18 20.80 -3.86
C ARG A 75 -8.59 20.19 -2.51
N ARG A 76 -9.86 20.35 -2.15
CA ARG A 76 -10.35 19.99 -0.81
C ARG A 76 -10.67 18.49 -0.73
N GLU A 77 -11.13 17.93 -1.84
CA GLU A 77 -11.49 16.53 -2.05
C GLU A 77 -10.29 15.58 -1.85
N ASP A 78 -9.09 16.12 -1.74
CA ASP A 78 -7.87 15.37 -1.46
C ASP A 78 -7.64 15.19 0.04
N TRP A 79 -8.43 15.82 0.90
CA TRP A 79 -8.15 15.94 2.34
C TRP A 79 -9.42 16.01 3.21
N ASP A 80 -10.61 15.78 2.64
CA ASP A 80 -11.87 15.99 3.34
C ASP A 80 -12.42 14.75 4.05
N SER A 81 -11.84 13.57 3.79
CA SER A 81 -12.10 12.35 4.56
C SER A 81 -10.89 11.91 5.40
N LEU A 82 -11.14 11.14 6.46
CA LEU A 82 -10.08 10.54 7.27
C LEU A 82 -9.18 9.64 6.41
N SER A 83 -9.78 8.88 5.49
CA SER A 83 -9.09 7.97 4.60
C SER A 83 -8.10 8.66 3.68
N ASP A 84 -8.37 9.91 3.27
CA ASP A 84 -7.46 10.65 2.37
C ASP A 84 -6.11 10.94 3.01
N PHE A 85 -6.03 11.02 4.33
CA PHE A 85 -4.76 11.13 5.04
C PHE A 85 -3.89 9.88 4.89
N GLY A 86 -4.46 8.76 4.43
CA GLY A 86 -3.72 7.58 4.04
C GLY A 86 -2.70 7.85 2.93
N GLN A 87 -2.91 8.84 2.07
CA GLN A 87 -1.93 9.20 1.04
C GLN A 87 -0.59 9.67 1.59
N VAL A 88 -0.56 10.18 2.83
CA VAL A 88 0.66 10.63 3.52
C VAL A 88 1.64 9.47 3.70
N VAL A 89 1.13 8.28 4.05
CA VAL A 89 1.92 7.06 4.13
C VAL A 89 1.91 6.40 2.75
N ARG A 90 2.94 6.65 1.96
CA ARG A 90 3.07 6.09 0.61
C ARG A 90 3.57 4.65 0.63
N GLY A 91 4.39 4.33 1.64
CA GLY A 91 4.92 3.01 1.86
C GLY A 91 5.46 2.91 3.28
N LEU A 92 5.04 1.90 4.04
CA LEU A 92 5.73 1.45 5.24
C LEU A 92 5.96 -0.04 5.06
N LYS A 93 7.22 -0.49 5.03
CA LYS A 93 7.65 -1.89 5.01
C LYS A 93 8.32 -2.21 6.34
N LEU A 94 7.83 -3.26 7.00
CA LEU A 94 8.47 -3.89 8.16
C LEU A 94 8.67 -5.37 7.85
N GLY A 95 9.88 -5.88 8.10
CA GLY A 95 10.31 -7.22 7.72
C GLY A 95 10.98 -7.25 6.35
N SER A 96 11.88 -8.21 6.16
CA SER A 96 12.55 -8.53 4.90
C SER A 96 11.82 -9.63 4.14
N ASP A 97 12.31 -9.95 2.95
CA ASP A 97 11.71 -10.97 2.09
C ASP A 97 11.87 -12.39 2.69
N ASP A 98 12.86 -12.58 3.57
CA ASP A 98 13.11 -13.82 4.31
C ASP A 98 12.51 -13.82 5.73
N ALA A 99 11.86 -12.72 6.14
CA ALA A 99 11.29 -12.62 7.48
C ALA A 99 10.03 -13.50 7.62
N PRO A 100 9.85 -14.20 8.74
CA PRO A 100 8.65 -15.01 8.97
C PRO A 100 7.40 -14.17 9.13
N VAL A 101 7.53 -12.86 9.39
CA VAL A 101 6.42 -11.90 9.48
C VAL A 101 6.80 -10.65 8.71
N GLY A 102 5.89 -10.19 7.86
CA GLY A 102 6.02 -8.94 7.12
C GLY A 102 4.79 -8.07 7.30
N VAL A 103 4.99 -6.76 7.32
CA VAL A 103 3.90 -5.78 7.35
C VAL A 103 4.18 -4.74 6.28
N TRP A 104 3.14 -4.40 5.53
CA TRP A 104 3.20 -3.35 4.53
C TRP A 104 1.98 -2.45 4.61
N PHE A 105 2.18 -1.14 4.44
CA PHE A 105 1.11 -0.15 4.31
C PHE A 105 1.38 0.83 3.16
N GLY A 106 0.32 1.26 2.47
CA GLY A 106 0.43 2.23 1.36
C GLY A 106 -0.69 2.07 0.32
N ALA A 107 -0.42 2.51 -0.92
CA ALA A 107 -1.32 2.31 -2.06
C ALA A 107 -1.37 0.85 -2.52
N LEU A 108 -2.53 0.19 -2.42
CA LEU A 108 -2.69 -1.14 -3.01
C LEU A 108 -2.95 -0.97 -4.50
N GLU A 109 -1.95 -1.25 -5.33
CA GLU A 109 -2.03 -1.19 -6.79
C GLU A 109 -1.97 -2.59 -7.38
N SER A 110 -3.08 -3.07 -7.94
CA SER A 110 -3.18 -4.42 -8.51
C SER A 110 -2.88 -5.54 -7.48
N TYR A 111 -3.21 -5.32 -6.21
CA TYR A 111 -3.00 -6.27 -5.12
C TYR A 111 -3.80 -7.56 -5.32
N SER A 112 -3.22 -8.70 -4.98
CA SER A 112 -3.92 -9.98 -4.95
C SER A 112 -3.60 -10.69 -3.63
N LEU A 113 -4.64 -11.23 -2.99
CA LEU A 113 -4.49 -12.00 -1.74
C LEU A 113 -4.05 -13.42 -2.10
N LEU A 114 -2.83 -13.80 -1.72
CA LEU A 114 -2.25 -15.14 -1.93
C LEU A 114 -2.63 -15.81 -3.25
N SER A 115 -3.47 -16.86 -3.20
CA SER A 115 -3.93 -17.64 -4.36
C SER A 115 -4.69 -16.81 -5.40
N ALA A 116 -5.05 -15.57 -5.06
CA ALA A 116 -5.88 -14.65 -5.83
C ALA A 116 -7.27 -15.22 -6.13
N HIS A 117 -7.76 -16.14 -5.30
CA HIS A 117 -9.07 -16.76 -5.46
C HIS A 117 -10.20 -15.78 -5.19
N LEU A 118 -10.16 -15.06 -4.06
CA LEU A 118 -11.20 -14.07 -3.71
C LEU A 118 -10.83 -12.63 -4.09
N VAL A 119 -9.56 -12.24 -3.90
CA VAL A 119 -9.11 -10.87 -4.18
C VAL A 119 -8.00 -10.90 -5.20
N ARG A 120 -8.24 -10.27 -6.35
CA ARG A 120 -7.33 -10.26 -7.48
C ARG A 120 -7.29 -8.90 -8.14
N ARG A 121 -6.08 -8.39 -8.39
CA ARG A 121 -5.83 -7.08 -9.05
C ARG A 121 -6.61 -5.93 -8.41
N TYR A 122 -6.81 -5.97 -7.10
CA TYR A 122 -7.50 -4.96 -6.34
C TYR A 122 -6.72 -3.64 -6.34
N SER A 123 -7.43 -2.53 -6.50
CA SER A 123 -6.86 -1.18 -6.40
C SER A 123 -7.72 -0.32 -5.49
N ASN A 124 -7.10 0.27 -4.46
CA ASN A 124 -7.81 1.15 -3.51
C ASN A 124 -7.76 2.64 -3.89
N ARG A 125 -7.07 3.00 -4.97
CA ARG A 125 -6.89 4.39 -5.44
C ARG A 125 -7.42 4.64 -6.85
N SER A 126 -8.41 3.86 -7.29
CA SER A 126 -9.04 4.06 -8.61
C SER A 126 -9.98 5.28 -8.66
N ASN A 127 -10.49 5.74 -7.51
CA ASN A 127 -11.28 6.97 -7.42
C ASN A 127 -10.34 8.18 -7.24
N PRO A 128 -10.39 9.21 -8.10
CA PRO A 128 -9.53 10.39 -7.99
C PRO A 128 -9.79 11.29 -6.77
N ASP A 129 -10.88 11.02 -6.03
CA ASP A 129 -11.37 11.79 -4.88
C ASP A 129 -11.32 10.96 -3.58
N TYR A 130 -10.56 9.86 -3.58
CA TYR A 130 -10.46 8.99 -2.41
C TYR A 130 -9.07 8.34 -2.35
N HIS A 131 -8.30 8.67 -1.31
CA HIS A 131 -6.86 8.38 -1.25
C HIS A 131 -6.44 7.53 -0.04
N PRO A 132 -7.04 6.34 0.17
CA PRO A 132 -6.74 5.51 1.32
C PRO A 132 -5.30 4.95 1.29
N ALA A 133 -4.79 4.64 2.48
CA ALA A 133 -3.70 3.68 2.65
C ALA A 133 -4.34 2.34 2.99
N GLY A 134 -4.04 1.33 2.18
CA GLY A 134 -4.30 -0.06 2.54
C GLY A 134 -3.11 -0.62 3.30
N GLY A 135 -3.22 -1.89 3.67
CA GLY A 135 -2.10 -2.61 4.23
C GLY A 135 -2.30 -4.10 4.17
N PHE A 136 -1.21 -4.84 4.29
CA PHE A 136 -1.25 -6.28 4.45
C PHE A 136 -0.21 -6.74 5.46
N LEU A 137 -0.51 -7.86 6.09
CA LEU A 137 0.36 -8.60 6.98
C LEU A 137 0.54 -10.00 6.40
N THR A 138 1.78 -10.49 6.41
CA THR A 138 2.14 -11.87 6.07
C THR A 138 2.73 -12.56 7.29
N GLY A 139 2.56 -13.88 7.36
CA GLY A 139 3.10 -14.70 8.44
C GLY A 139 3.35 -16.14 7.99
N THR A 140 4.49 -16.70 8.35
CA THR A 140 4.87 -18.09 8.09
C THR A 140 5.17 -18.81 9.40
N LEU A 141 4.52 -19.96 9.64
CA LEU A 141 4.76 -20.80 10.81
C LEU A 141 4.76 -22.28 10.39
N GLY A 142 5.94 -22.86 10.23
CA GLY A 142 6.10 -24.25 9.80
C GLY A 142 5.45 -24.49 8.42
N PRO A 143 4.42 -25.34 8.31
CA PRO A 143 3.71 -25.60 7.06
C PRO A 143 2.66 -24.54 6.71
N LEU A 144 2.41 -23.55 7.57
CA LEU A 144 1.34 -22.56 7.41
C LEU A 144 1.89 -21.24 6.89
N TYR A 145 1.26 -20.72 5.84
CA TYR A 145 1.43 -19.35 5.36
C TYR A 145 0.11 -18.60 5.48
N THR A 146 0.14 -17.39 6.00
CA THR A 146 -1.05 -16.55 6.22
C THR A 146 -0.80 -15.18 5.65
N GLN A 147 -1.82 -14.61 5.01
CA GLN A 147 -1.85 -13.21 4.64
C GLN A 147 -3.19 -12.61 5.04
N ALA A 148 -3.17 -11.41 5.58
CA ALA A 148 -4.35 -10.59 5.79
C ALA A 148 -4.14 -9.22 5.15
N PHE A 149 -5.20 -8.60 4.65
CA PHE A 149 -5.15 -7.27 4.09
C PHE A 149 -6.37 -6.45 4.48
N VAL A 150 -6.20 -5.12 4.41
CA VAL A 150 -7.26 -4.12 4.53
C VAL A 150 -7.08 -3.10 3.42
N SER A 151 -8.17 -2.71 2.76
CA SER A 151 -8.14 -1.72 1.67
C SER A 151 -7.94 -0.28 2.13
N ASP A 152 -8.41 0.03 3.34
CA ASP A 152 -8.30 1.32 3.98
C ASP A 152 -8.09 1.11 5.48
N VAL A 153 -6.88 1.39 5.97
CA VAL A 153 -6.49 1.23 7.38
C VAL A 153 -7.29 2.15 8.29
N LEU A 154 -7.71 3.31 7.79
CA LEU A 154 -8.41 4.32 8.57
C LEU A 154 -9.93 4.17 8.49
N GLY A 155 -10.45 3.65 7.37
CA GLY A 155 -11.88 3.45 7.13
C GLY A 155 -12.38 2.00 7.24
N ALA A 156 -11.49 1.01 7.31
CA ALA A 156 -11.80 -0.41 7.47
C ALA A 156 -12.84 -0.98 6.48
N ARG A 157 -12.82 -0.54 5.21
CA ARG A 157 -13.91 -0.83 4.26
C ARG A 157 -13.94 -2.28 3.76
N LEU A 158 -12.84 -2.77 3.22
CA LEU A 158 -12.69 -4.15 2.73
C LEU A 158 -11.53 -4.80 3.48
N MET A 159 -11.77 -5.97 4.06
CA MET A 159 -10.74 -6.79 4.68
C MET A 159 -10.79 -8.21 4.14
N GLY A 160 -9.65 -8.87 4.09
CA GLY A 160 -9.61 -10.29 3.80
C GLY A 160 -8.40 -10.96 4.37
N ALA A 161 -8.49 -12.27 4.54
CA ALA A 161 -7.40 -13.10 4.97
C ALA A 161 -7.43 -14.44 4.23
N GLU A 162 -6.24 -14.99 3.99
CA GLU A 162 -6.08 -16.33 3.46
C GLU A 162 -5.01 -17.05 4.27
N VAL A 163 -5.31 -18.31 4.60
CA VAL A 163 -4.36 -19.25 5.20
C VAL A 163 -4.13 -20.36 4.19
N ALA A 164 -2.88 -20.60 3.85
CA ALA A 164 -2.42 -21.68 2.99
C ALA A 164 -1.60 -22.69 3.79
N LEU A 165 -1.98 -23.96 3.72
CA LEU A 165 -1.30 -25.08 4.34
C LEU A 165 -0.50 -25.86 3.29
N ASP A 166 0.80 -26.02 3.50
CA ASP A 166 1.64 -26.92 2.72
C ASP A 166 1.35 -28.38 3.09
N VAL A 167 0.60 -29.06 2.23
CA VAL A 167 0.17 -30.44 2.43
C VAL A 167 1.37 -31.40 2.35
N GLN A 168 2.38 -31.08 1.53
CA GLN A 168 3.58 -31.88 1.43
C GLN A 168 4.36 -31.84 2.75
N HIS A 169 4.48 -30.65 3.35
CA HIS A 169 5.11 -30.50 4.65
C HIS A 169 4.39 -31.32 5.71
N VAL A 170 3.06 -31.26 5.77
CA VAL A 170 2.27 -32.00 6.77
C VAL A 170 2.42 -33.52 6.63
N LEU A 171 2.42 -34.03 5.41
CA LEU A 171 2.42 -35.48 5.15
C LEU A 171 3.83 -36.09 5.13
N PHE A 172 4.85 -35.33 4.72
CA PHE A 172 6.19 -35.85 4.43
C PHE A 172 7.34 -35.10 5.12
N GLY A 173 7.02 -34.11 5.97
CA GLY A 173 8.01 -33.25 6.62
C GLY A 173 8.54 -32.14 5.70
N GLN A 174 9.50 -31.36 6.20
CA GLN A 174 9.93 -30.12 5.56
C GLN A 174 10.40 -30.33 4.09
N PRO A 175 9.70 -29.73 3.11
CA PRO A 175 10.02 -29.91 1.70
C PRO A 175 11.23 -29.06 1.30
N ARG A 176 11.90 -29.46 0.20
CA ARG A 176 12.95 -28.64 -0.44
C ARG A 176 12.38 -27.41 -1.14
N GLU A 177 11.16 -27.54 -1.66
CA GLU A 177 10.39 -26.50 -2.34
C GLU A 177 9.05 -26.34 -1.60
N PRO A 178 8.91 -25.36 -0.71
CA PRO A 178 7.66 -25.13 0.00
C PRO A 178 6.56 -24.63 -0.93
N GLY A 179 5.30 -24.92 -0.59
CA GLY A 179 4.13 -24.35 -1.27
C GLY A 179 3.78 -24.98 -2.62
N ARG A 180 4.38 -26.12 -2.98
CA ARG A 180 4.07 -26.83 -4.23
C ARG A 180 2.67 -27.46 -4.24
N TYR A 181 2.22 -27.93 -3.08
CA TYR A 181 0.89 -28.50 -2.88
C TYR A 181 0.24 -27.83 -1.69
N THR A 182 -0.61 -26.85 -1.95
CA THR A 182 -1.25 -26.05 -0.91
C THR A 182 -2.75 -26.30 -0.84
N LEU A 183 -3.27 -26.33 0.38
CA LEU A 183 -4.69 -26.20 0.67
C LEU A 183 -4.91 -24.79 1.23
N ALA A 184 -5.71 -23.98 0.55
CA ALA A 184 -5.97 -22.59 0.95
C ALA A 184 -7.42 -22.39 1.41
N LEU A 185 -7.59 -21.60 2.46
CA LEU A 185 -8.88 -21.10 2.94
C LEU A 185 -8.82 -19.58 3.00
N SER A 186 -9.73 -18.93 2.26
CA SER A 186 -9.80 -17.48 2.14
C SER A 186 -11.15 -16.97 2.65
N ALA A 187 -11.15 -15.83 3.33
CA ALA A 187 -12.35 -15.11 3.76
C ALA A 187 -12.18 -13.62 3.46
N VAL A 188 -13.24 -12.98 3.01
CA VAL A 188 -13.28 -11.54 2.71
C VAL A 188 -14.56 -10.99 3.29
N HIS A 189 -14.47 -9.81 3.89
CA HIS A 189 -15.59 -9.06 4.39
C HIS A 189 -15.54 -7.64 3.84
N ASP A 190 -16.66 -7.18 3.31
CA ASP A 190 -16.86 -5.82 2.83
C ASP A 190 -17.93 -5.13 3.70
N TRP A 191 -17.56 -4.00 4.30
CA TRP A 191 -18.46 -3.10 5.04
C TRP A 191 -19.02 -1.97 4.17
N GLY A 192 -18.67 -1.93 2.88
CA GLY A 192 -18.97 -0.89 1.91
C GLY A 192 -20.41 -0.82 1.41
#